data_AF-A0A0E2HAE6-F1
#
_entry.id   AF-A0A0E2HAE6-F1
#
_cell.length_a   1.000
_cell.length_b   1.000
_cell.length_c   1.000
_cell.angle_alpha   90.00
_cell.angle_beta   90.00
_cell.angle_gamma   90.00
#
_symmetry.space_group_name_H-M   'P 1'
#
loop_
_entity.id
_entity.type
_entity.pdbx_description
1 polymer ?
#
loop_
_entity_poly.entity_id
_entity_poly.type
_entity_poly.pdbx_seq_one_letter_code
_entity_poly.pdbx_strand_id
1 'polypeptide(L)'
;MGGGVLRYGALGVEFFFITSGYFMANSVSKLQSDPQSLVKETWTYAWKKLKPILPYHVIFNLTAFFIGIVRGHTFEEHINRLSCLFFLPAVGFNDLQWMLGAEWYVGCMLFGMLIIYPFLRRWTDQFIGYFAPVLTIILYGYMSYNCEAVMGSNRLIQTFGTLMLGITVFSLSQYIGCLFDRINSGWLRRILRIYPLLVITFFLAYMNTSIDTNVQAFLVLLLASGLVFSFGKQGLLSRSGVFDKKVVYWLGKMSLPIYMVQNITRTFVQVLFKNQTAVTMYILESAMTIVCGILGYYLLDALRVLKRKAKHDIVQ
;
A
#
# COMPACT_ATOMS: atom_id res chain seq x y z
N MET A 1 20.28 16.37 5.77
CA MET A 1 18.98 15.87 5.27
C MET A 1 18.59 16.75 4.09
N GLY A 2 18.92 16.34 2.87
CA GLY A 2 18.54 17.08 1.66
C GLY A 2 17.08 16.78 1.33
N GLY A 3 16.24 17.82 1.25
CA GLY A 3 14.85 17.69 0.82
C GLY A 3 14.80 16.99 -0.54
N GLY A 4 14.21 15.80 -0.59
CA GLY A 4 13.90 15.14 -1.84
C GLY A 4 12.91 15.98 -2.64
N VAL A 5 12.86 15.76 -3.95
CA VAL A 5 11.91 16.44 -4.87
C VAL A 5 10.45 16.25 -4.42
N LEU A 6 10.14 15.16 -3.73
CA LEU A 6 8.83 14.93 -3.09
C LEU A 6 8.97 14.97 -1.57
N ARG A 7 8.80 16.15 -0.97
CA ARG A 7 8.89 16.36 0.48
C ARG A 7 7.96 15.43 1.26
N TYR A 8 6.76 15.18 0.73
CA TYR A 8 5.75 14.34 1.36
C TYR A 8 5.38 13.10 0.55
N GLY A 9 6.30 12.59 -0.29
CA GLY A 9 6.06 11.43 -1.15
C GLY A 9 5.66 10.15 -0.41
N ALA A 10 6.05 10.01 0.86
CA ALA A 10 5.67 8.86 1.68
C ALA A 10 4.15 8.79 1.98
N LEU A 11 3.38 9.88 1.81
CA LEU A 11 1.91 9.84 1.88
C LEU A 11 1.28 8.93 0.82
N GLY A 12 2.00 8.58 -0.24
CA GLY A 12 1.52 7.63 -1.24
C GLY A 12 1.15 6.26 -0.68
N VAL A 13 1.68 5.87 0.49
CA VAL A 13 1.32 4.60 1.17
C VAL A 13 -0.16 4.53 1.56
N GLU A 14 -0.79 5.68 1.80
CA GLU A 14 -2.20 5.77 2.17
C GLU A 14 -3.10 5.16 1.10
N PHE A 15 -2.79 5.37 -0.18
CA PHE A 15 -3.50 4.73 -1.28
C PHE A 15 -3.47 3.19 -1.16
N PHE A 16 -2.32 2.61 -0.84
CA PHE A 16 -2.18 1.16 -0.72
C PHE A 16 -2.95 0.62 0.49
N PHE A 17 -2.96 1.33 1.62
CA PHE A 17 -3.79 0.95 2.77
C PHE A 17 -5.29 1.06 2.47
N ILE A 18 -5.76 2.15 1.85
CA ILE A 18 -7.18 2.32 1.49
C ILE A 18 -7.62 1.19 0.55
N THR A 19 -6.87 0.96 -0.53
CA THR A 19 -7.21 -0.11 -1.50
C THR A 19 -7.19 -1.49 -0.85
N SER A 20 -6.28 -1.71 0.10
CA SER A 20 -6.17 -2.94 0.88
C SER A 20 -7.37 -3.18 1.80
N GLY A 21 -7.83 -2.15 2.52
CA GLY A 21 -9.07 -2.20 3.30
C GLY A 21 -10.30 -2.44 2.42
N TYR A 22 -10.38 -1.75 1.28
CA TYR A 22 -11.45 -1.93 0.29
C TYR A 22 -11.54 -3.38 -0.20
N PHE A 23 -10.42 -3.94 -0.67
CA PHE A 23 -10.40 -5.29 -1.21
C PHE A 23 -10.62 -6.36 -0.14
N MET A 24 -10.26 -6.07 1.12
CA MET A 24 -10.59 -6.93 2.25
C MET A 24 -12.11 -6.99 2.45
N ALA A 25 -12.79 -5.85 2.54
CA ALA A 25 -14.25 -5.77 2.64
C ALA A 25 -14.96 -6.45 1.46
N ASN A 26 -14.55 -6.13 0.23
CA ASN A 26 -15.08 -6.74 -1.00
C ASN A 26 -14.87 -8.27 -1.06
N SER A 27 -13.81 -8.79 -0.43
CA SER A 27 -13.58 -10.24 -0.38
C SER A 27 -14.51 -10.93 0.61
N VAL A 28 -14.79 -10.28 1.75
CA VAL A 28 -15.67 -10.82 2.80
C VAL A 28 -17.13 -10.71 2.39
N SER A 29 -17.56 -9.61 1.76
CA SER A 29 -18.94 -9.38 1.34
C SER A 29 -19.45 -10.39 0.30
N LYS A 30 -18.54 -11.14 -0.35
CA LYS A 30 -18.87 -12.19 -1.33
C LYS A 30 -19.04 -13.57 -0.69
N LEU A 31 -18.75 -13.69 0.60
CA LEU A 31 -18.92 -14.94 1.35
C LEU A 31 -20.38 -15.01 1.83
N GLN A 32 -21.09 -16.06 1.45
CA GLN A 32 -22.55 -16.18 1.66
C GLN A 32 -22.94 -16.82 3.00
N SER A 33 -21.99 -17.38 3.74
CA SER A 33 -22.26 -18.15 4.97
C SER A 33 -21.39 -17.69 6.12
N ASP A 34 -21.85 -17.96 7.34
CA ASP A 34 -21.03 -17.82 8.54
C ASP A 34 -19.79 -18.69 8.45
N PRO A 35 -18.66 -18.22 9.02
CA PRO A 35 -17.40 -18.95 8.92
C PRO A 35 -17.49 -20.25 9.71
N GLN A 36 -17.26 -21.39 9.06
CA GLN A 36 -17.17 -22.69 9.75
C GLN A 36 -16.02 -22.69 10.76
N SER A 37 -14.92 -22.00 10.44
CA SER A 37 -13.81 -21.75 11.35
C SER A 37 -13.18 -20.39 11.07
N LEU A 38 -13.50 -19.42 11.92
CA LEU A 38 -12.99 -18.05 11.80
C LEU A 38 -11.45 -17.99 11.82
N VAL A 39 -10.83 -18.79 12.68
CA VAL A 39 -9.36 -18.88 12.79
C VAL A 39 -8.75 -19.41 11.50
N LYS A 40 -9.28 -20.51 10.95
CA LYS A 40 -8.77 -21.11 9.72
C LYS A 40 -8.94 -20.17 8.53
N GLU A 41 -10.09 -19.51 8.41
CA GLU A 41 -10.33 -18.52 7.35
C GLU A 41 -9.39 -17.32 7.47
N THR A 42 -9.14 -16.83 8.69
CA THR A 42 -8.21 -15.72 8.96
C THR A 42 -6.79 -16.06 8.53
N TRP A 43 -6.27 -17.21 8.95
CA TRP A 43 -4.94 -17.65 8.53
C TRP A 43 -4.86 -17.93 7.02
N THR A 44 -5.92 -18.50 6.44
CA THR A 44 -5.99 -18.72 5.00
C THR A 44 -5.97 -17.40 4.23
N TYR A 45 -6.69 -16.38 4.71
CA TYR A 45 -6.69 -15.05 4.13
C TYR A 45 -5.31 -14.39 4.25
N ALA A 46 -4.72 -14.38 5.44
CA ALA A 46 -3.39 -13.83 5.68
C ALA A 46 -2.32 -14.48 4.79
N TRP A 47 -2.34 -15.81 4.68
CA TRP A 47 -1.42 -16.55 3.81
C TRP A 47 -1.60 -16.20 2.33
N LYS A 48 -2.85 -16.03 1.84
CA LYS A 48 -3.12 -15.59 0.46
C LYS A 48 -2.53 -14.20 0.17
N LYS A 49 -2.45 -13.31 1.17
CA LYS A 49 -1.84 -11.98 1.03
C LYS A 49 -0.32 -12.02 1.15
N LEU A 50 0.23 -12.81 2.06
CA LEU A 50 1.66 -12.94 2.29
C LEU A 50 2.38 -13.68 1.15
N LYS A 51 1.81 -14.78 0.65
CA LYS A 51 2.40 -15.65 -0.37
C LYS A 51 2.94 -14.93 -1.62
N PRO A 52 2.22 -14.00 -2.27
CA PRO A 52 2.74 -13.30 -3.44
C PRO A 52 3.89 -12.31 -3.12
N ILE A 53 3.95 -11.81 -1.88
CA ILE A 53 4.95 -10.84 -1.40
C ILE A 53 6.26 -11.56 -1.03
N LEU A 54 6.14 -12.72 -0.40
CA LEU A 54 7.24 -13.46 0.22
C LEU A 54 8.49 -13.64 -0.68
N PRO A 55 8.38 -13.98 -1.98
CA PRO A 55 9.56 -14.15 -2.82
C PRO A 55 10.35 -12.85 -3.02
N TYR A 56 9.67 -11.72 -3.13
CA TYR A 56 10.31 -10.41 -3.25
C TYR A 56 10.92 -9.98 -1.91
N HIS A 57 10.13 -10.13 -0.84
CA HIS A 57 10.54 -9.87 0.54
C HIS A 57 11.87 -10.55 0.87
N VAL A 58 11.93 -11.87 0.69
CA VAL A 58 13.11 -12.68 1.03
C VAL A 58 14.32 -12.28 0.18
N ILE A 59 14.17 -12.17 -1.14
CA ILE A 59 15.31 -11.86 -2.02
C ILE A 59 15.87 -10.47 -1.72
N PHE A 60 15.02 -9.45 -1.60
CA PHE A 60 15.51 -8.09 -1.38
C PHE A 60 16.04 -7.88 0.04
N ASN A 61 15.44 -8.51 1.06
CA ASN A 61 16.01 -8.48 2.42
C ASN A 61 17.36 -9.21 2.48
N LEU A 62 17.52 -10.35 1.81
CA LEU A 62 18.82 -11.03 1.73
C LEU A 62 19.87 -10.16 1.02
N THR A 63 19.51 -9.52 -0.09
CA THR A 63 20.42 -8.57 -0.76
C THR A 63 20.81 -7.42 0.17
N ALA A 64 19.85 -6.83 0.90
CA ALA A 64 20.12 -5.78 1.88
C ALA A 64 21.00 -6.27 3.06
N PHE A 65 20.81 -7.51 3.50
CA PHE A 65 21.63 -8.16 4.53
C PHE A 65 23.08 -8.27 4.08
N PHE A 66 23.34 -8.78 2.87
CA PHE A 66 24.71 -8.88 2.34
C PHE A 66 25.36 -7.51 2.09
N ILE A 67 24.58 -6.51 1.67
CA ILE A 67 25.08 -5.13 1.60
C ILE A 67 25.50 -4.63 2.99
N GLY A 68 24.77 -4.98 4.05
CA GLY A 68 25.14 -4.69 5.43
C GLY A 68 26.52 -5.25 5.81
N ILE A 69 26.82 -6.49 5.41
CA ILE A 69 28.13 -7.13 5.64
C ILE A 69 29.25 -6.33 4.97
N VAL A 70 29.08 -5.99 3.69
CA VAL A 70 30.08 -5.23 2.92
C VAL A 70 30.30 -3.84 3.52
N ARG A 71 29.27 -3.25 4.14
CA ARG A 71 29.33 -1.95 4.81
C ARG A 71 29.90 -2.02 6.24
N GLY A 72 30.28 -3.20 6.72
CA GLY A 72 30.89 -3.38 8.03
C GLY A 72 29.92 -3.26 9.20
N HIS A 73 28.63 -3.55 9.01
CA HIS A 73 27.69 -3.67 10.13
C HIS A 73 28.16 -4.73 11.14
N THR A 74 27.91 -4.50 12.43
CA THR A 74 28.35 -5.42 13.48
C THR A 74 27.56 -6.73 13.45
N PHE A 75 28.07 -7.77 14.11
CA PHE A 75 27.36 -9.05 14.22
C PHE A 75 25.99 -8.89 14.92
N GLU A 76 25.94 -8.07 15.98
CA GLU A 76 24.71 -7.74 16.70
C GLU A 76 23.68 -7.06 15.79
N GLU A 77 24.10 -6.09 14.97
CA GLU A 77 23.23 -5.42 14.00
C GLU A 77 22.64 -6.42 12.98
N HIS A 78 23.42 -7.40 12.53
CA HIS A 78 22.93 -8.43 11.62
C HIS A 78 21.89 -9.33 12.29
N ILE A 79 22.13 -9.78 13.52
CA ILE A 79 21.17 -10.60 14.28
C ILE A 79 19.87 -9.82 14.48
N ASN A 80 19.93 -8.59 14.98
CA ASN A 80 18.75 -7.79 15.25
C ASN A 80 17.92 -7.54 13.98
N ARG A 81 18.59 -7.37 12.84
CA ARG A 81 17.93 -7.20 11.55
C ARG A 81 17.25 -8.48 11.03
N LEU A 82 17.60 -9.68 11.48
CA LEU A 82 16.90 -10.92 11.08
C LEU A 82 15.39 -10.88 11.40
N SER A 83 15.00 -10.10 12.41
CA SER A 83 13.59 -9.81 12.72
C SER A 83 12.80 -9.23 11.53
N CYS A 84 13.48 -8.55 10.60
CA CYS A 84 12.89 -8.01 9.36
C CYS A 84 12.32 -9.11 8.46
N LEU A 85 12.91 -10.31 8.45
CA LEU A 85 12.42 -11.44 7.67
C LEU A 85 11.00 -11.87 8.08
N PHE A 86 10.60 -11.56 9.31
CA PHE A 86 9.30 -11.87 9.88
C PHE A 86 8.37 -10.63 9.98
N PHE A 87 8.75 -9.50 9.39
CA PHE A 87 8.04 -8.21 9.50
C PHE A 87 7.88 -7.69 10.94
N LEU A 88 8.62 -8.23 11.92
CA LEU A 88 8.48 -7.88 13.33
C LEU A 88 8.77 -6.40 13.67
N PRO A 89 9.59 -5.65 12.91
CA PRO A 89 9.71 -4.22 13.14
C PRO A 89 8.41 -3.43 12.91
N ALA A 90 7.36 -4.03 12.36
CA ALA A 90 6.03 -3.43 12.27
C ALA A 90 5.34 -3.28 13.63
N VAL A 91 5.73 -4.11 14.60
CA VAL A 91 5.12 -4.19 15.94
C VAL A 91 6.09 -3.82 17.07
N GLY A 92 7.22 -3.19 16.75
CA GLY A 92 8.14 -2.62 17.75
C GLY A 92 9.50 -3.30 17.87
N PHE A 93 9.72 -4.46 17.24
CA PHE A 93 11.02 -5.13 17.31
C PHE A 93 12.10 -4.33 16.56
N ASN A 94 13.36 -4.51 16.95
CA ASN A 94 14.52 -3.88 16.30
C ASN A 94 14.38 -2.35 16.19
N ASP A 95 13.81 -1.69 17.20
CA ASP A 95 13.59 -0.23 17.26
C ASP A 95 12.93 0.34 15.99
N LEU A 96 12.00 -0.43 15.41
CA LEU A 96 11.29 -0.09 14.16
C LEU A 96 12.21 0.09 12.94
N GLN A 97 13.46 -0.39 13.02
CA GLN A 97 14.45 -0.36 11.94
C GLN A 97 14.18 -1.50 10.97
N TRP A 98 14.12 -1.15 9.69
CA TRP A 98 13.88 -2.08 8.59
C TRP A 98 15.14 -2.19 7.71
N MET A 99 15.48 -3.40 7.26
CA MET A 99 16.51 -3.56 6.24
C MET A 99 16.10 -2.85 4.94
N LEU A 100 14.86 -3.09 4.51
CA LEU A 100 14.21 -2.38 3.42
C LEU A 100 13.37 -1.27 4.03
N GLY A 101 13.94 -0.08 4.22
CA GLY A 101 13.28 1.03 4.92
C GLY A 101 11.86 1.37 4.47
N ALA A 102 11.47 1.10 3.21
CA ALA A 102 10.12 1.30 2.73
C ALA A 102 9.14 0.15 3.07
N GLU A 103 9.63 -1.05 3.36
CA GLU A 103 8.81 -2.25 3.61
C GLU A 103 7.88 -2.14 4.83
N TRP A 104 8.12 -1.17 5.71
CA TRP A 104 7.34 -0.95 6.92
C TRP A 104 5.82 -0.98 6.67
N TYR A 105 5.36 -0.38 5.57
CA TYR A 105 3.93 -0.30 5.28
C TYR A 105 3.34 -1.69 4.97
N VAL A 106 4.11 -2.57 4.30
CA VAL A 106 3.66 -3.93 4.01
C VAL A 106 3.52 -4.72 5.30
N GLY A 107 4.52 -4.63 6.19
CA GLY A 107 4.45 -5.27 7.50
C GLY A 107 3.24 -4.81 8.29
N CYS A 108 3.08 -3.50 8.48
CA CYS A 108 1.94 -2.94 9.20
C CYS A 108 0.61 -3.32 8.55
N MET A 109 0.52 -3.31 7.21
CA MET A 109 -0.69 -3.70 6.47
C MET A 109 -1.09 -5.15 6.74
N LEU A 110 -0.11 -6.08 6.72
CA LEU A 110 -0.35 -7.50 6.96
C LEU A 110 -0.81 -7.75 8.40
N PHE A 111 -0.18 -7.13 9.39
CA PHE A 111 -0.61 -7.21 10.79
C PHE A 111 -1.99 -6.57 11.01
N GLY A 112 -2.23 -5.39 10.43
CA GLY A 112 -3.52 -4.71 10.50
C GLY A 112 -4.63 -5.58 9.91
N MET A 113 -4.41 -6.18 8.75
CA MET A 113 -5.36 -7.14 8.16
C MET A 113 -5.57 -8.38 9.04
N LEU A 114 -4.51 -8.94 9.62
CA LEU A 114 -4.62 -10.12 10.49
C LEU A 114 -5.53 -9.85 11.70
N ILE A 115 -5.47 -8.63 12.23
CA ILE A 115 -6.29 -8.19 13.36
C ILE A 115 -7.71 -7.83 12.91
N ILE A 116 -7.87 -7.08 11.82
CA ILE A 116 -9.18 -6.58 11.36
C ILE A 116 -10.05 -7.69 10.77
N TYR A 117 -9.44 -8.58 9.98
CA TYR A 117 -10.15 -9.59 9.20
C TYR A 117 -11.14 -10.44 10.02
N PRO A 118 -10.78 -11.02 11.20
CA PRO A 118 -11.71 -11.83 11.96
C PRO A 118 -12.96 -11.07 12.41
N PHE A 119 -12.82 -9.80 12.80
CA PHE A 119 -13.96 -8.96 13.21
C PHE A 119 -14.85 -8.62 12.01
N LEU A 120 -14.25 -8.20 10.90
CA LEU A 120 -14.95 -7.94 9.65
C LEU A 120 -15.67 -9.20 9.14
N ARG A 121 -15.07 -10.38 9.29
CA ARG A 121 -15.66 -11.65 8.86
C ARG A 121 -16.81 -12.12 9.75
N ARG A 122 -16.77 -11.82 11.05
CA ARG A 122 -17.79 -12.22 12.02
C ARG A 122 -19.00 -11.28 12.05
N TRP A 123 -18.79 -9.98 11.87
CA TRP A 123 -19.84 -8.96 11.95
C TRP A 123 -19.86 -8.11 10.67
N THR A 124 -19.92 -8.76 9.51
CA THR A 124 -19.67 -8.10 8.22
C THR A 124 -20.52 -6.86 8.00
N ASP A 125 -21.84 -6.95 8.16
CA ASP A 125 -22.73 -5.82 7.91
C ASP A 125 -22.53 -4.69 8.92
N GLN A 126 -22.41 -5.02 10.22
CA GLN A 126 -22.18 -4.01 11.27
C GLN A 126 -20.80 -3.36 11.11
N PHE A 127 -19.79 -4.13 10.71
CA PHE A 127 -18.43 -3.65 10.56
C PHE A 127 -18.28 -2.73 9.35
N ILE A 128 -18.86 -3.10 8.22
CA ILE A 128 -18.83 -2.29 6.98
C ILE A 128 -19.73 -1.06 7.11
N GLY A 129 -20.92 -1.22 7.68
CA GLY A 129 -21.94 -0.17 7.76
C GLY A 129 -21.75 0.83 8.90
N TYR A 130 -21.10 0.43 10.01
CA TYR A 130 -21.01 1.24 11.22
C TYR A 130 -19.59 1.35 11.79
N PHE A 131 -18.98 0.23 12.19
CA PHE A 131 -17.70 0.30 12.92
C PHE A 131 -16.58 0.95 12.10
N ALA A 132 -16.38 0.54 10.84
CA ALA A 132 -15.31 1.09 10.01
C ALA A 132 -15.47 2.60 9.74
N PRO A 133 -16.65 3.12 9.33
CA PRO A 133 -16.85 4.57 9.19
C PRO A 133 -16.60 5.35 10.48
N VAL A 134 -17.13 4.87 11.62
CA VAL A 134 -16.97 5.55 12.92
C VAL A 134 -15.50 5.56 13.36
N LEU A 135 -14.83 4.41 13.31
CA LEU A 135 -13.42 4.30 13.67
C LEU A 135 -12.51 5.10 12.74
N THR A 136 -12.86 5.23 11.46
CA THR A 136 -12.15 6.09 10.52
C THR A 136 -12.14 7.54 11.00
N ILE A 137 -13.30 8.11 11.32
CA ILE A 137 -13.40 9.50 11.78
C ILE A 137 -12.65 9.70 13.10
N ILE A 138 -12.80 8.76 14.05
CA ILE A 138 -12.11 8.82 15.34
C ILE A 138 -10.59 8.78 15.17
N LEU A 139 -10.06 7.85 14.36
CA LEU A 139 -8.61 7.67 14.20
C LEU A 139 -7.97 8.81 13.40
N TYR A 140 -8.62 9.30 12.34
CA TYR A 140 -8.13 10.49 11.62
C TYR A 140 -8.27 11.77 12.43
N GLY A 141 -9.33 11.90 13.25
CA GLY A 141 -9.45 12.99 14.22
C GLY A 141 -8.34 12.95 15.26
N TYR A 142 -8.04 11.76 15.80
CA TYR A 142 -6.93 11.55 16.73
C TYR A 142 -5.58 11.93 16.11
N MET A 143 -5.28 11.48 14.88
CA MET A 143 -4.05 11.84 14.18
C MET A 143 -3.97 13.34 13.89
N SER A 144 -5.09 13.96 13.48
CA SER A 144 -5.14 15.39 13.20
C SER A 144 -4.90 16.24 14.46
N TYR A 145 -5.39 15.80 15.62
CA TYR A 145 -5.27 16.55 16.87
C TYR A 145 -3.95 16.30 17.61
N ASN A 146 -3.48 15.05 17.66
CA ASN A 146 -2.33 14.67 18.51
C ASN A 146 -1.01 14.56 17.74
N CYS A 147 -1.05 14.30 16.43
CA CYS A 147 0.15 14.04 15.64
C CYS A 147 0.48 15.17 14.66
N GLU A 148 -0.46 16.10 14.41
CA GLU A 148 -0.38 17.19 13.42
C GLU A 148 0.03 16.74 12.00
N ALA A 149 0.02 15.44 11.75
CA ALA A 149 0.46 14.80 10.52
C ALA A 149 -0.05 13.34 10.48
N VAL A 150 -0.31 12.85 9.27
CA VAL A 150 -0.51 11.41 9.05
C VAL A 150 0.86 10.73 8.97
N MET A 151 1.79 11.33 8.23
CA MET A 151 3.18 10.89 8.21
C MET A 151 3.88 11.29 9.50
N GLY A 152 4.45 10.31 10.21
CA GLY A 152 5.12 10.54 11.50
C GLY A 152 4.23 10.26 12.71
N SER A 153 2.94 10.02 12.49
CA SER A 153 2.10 9.36 13.49
C SER A 153 2.56 7.92 13.73
N ASN A 154 2.03 7.29 14.79
CA ASN A 154 2.29 5.88 15.04
C ASN A 154 1.84 5.03 13.82
N ARG A 155 2.78 4.33 13.18
CA ARG A 155 2.57 3.56 11.94
C ARG A 155 1.42 2.55 12.04
N LEU A 156 1.21 1.95 13.22
CA LEU A 156 0.08 1.03 13.43
C LEU A 156 -1.24 1.79 13.49
N ILE A 157 -1.34 2.88 14.26
CA ILE A 157 -2.55 3.71 14.33
C ILE A 157 -2.93 4.22 12.93
N GLN A 158 -1.95 4.76 12.20
CA GLN A 158 -2.09 5.14 10.80
C GLN A 158 -2.66 3.98 9.97
N THR A 159 -2.01 2.83 10.02
CA THR A 159 -2.44 1.65 9.25
C THR A 159 -3.86 1.20 9.59
N PHE A 160 -4.23 1.16 10.88
CA PHE A 160 -5.58 0.80 11.29
C PHE A 160 -6.60 1.82 10.78
N GLY A 161 -6.34 3.11 10.96
CA GLY A 161 -7.20 4.19 10.49
C GLY A 161 -7.43 4.12 8.98
N THR A 162 -6.36 3.93 8.22
CA THR A 162 -6.43 3.89 6.76
C THR A 162 -7.05 2.60 6.22
N LEU A 163 -6.87 1.45 6.90
CA LEU A 163 -7.58 0.21 6.55
C LEU A 163 -9.08 0.33 6.84
N MET A 164 -9.48 0.94 7.97
CA MET A 164 -10.89 1.27 8.25
C MET A 164 -11.47 2.22 7.19
N LEU A 165 -10.69 3.21 6.76
CA LEU A 165 -11.07 4.12 5.68
C LEU A 165 -11.30 3.35 4.38
N GLY A 166 -10.44 2.37 4.06
CA GLY A 166 -10.64 1.47 2.93
C GLY A 166 -11.95 0.68 2.97
N ILE A 167 -12.31 0.14 4.12
CA ILE A 167 -13.60 -0.55 4.32
C ILE A 167 -14.77 0.44 4.17
N THR A 168 -14.61 1.67 4.66
CA THR A 168 -15.59 2.75 4.49
C THR A 168 -15.76 3.13 3.02
N VAL A 169 -14.67 3.24 2.26
CA VAL A 169 -14.70 3.44 0.81
C VAL A 169 -15.45 2.32 0.11
N PHE A 170 -15.27 1.06 0.55
CA PHE A 170 -16.05 -0.06 0.03
C PHE A 170 -17.55 0.15 0.25
N SER A 171 -17.95 0.42 1.49
CA SER A 171 -19.35 0.70 1.84
C SER A 171 -19.95 1.79 0.96
N LEU A 172 -19.31 2.96 0.91
CA LEU A 172 -19.78 4.12 0.13
C LEU A 172 -19.80 3.85 -1.39
N SER A 173 -18.87 3.05 -1.90
CA SER A 173 -18.80 2.72 -3.34
C SER A 173 -19.98 1.88 -3.81
N GLN A 174 -20.64 1.14 -2.91
CA GLN A 174 -21.86 0.39 -3.26
C GLN A 174 -23.05 1.34 -3.46
N TYR A 175 -23.11 2.45 -2.71
CA TYR A 175 -24.21 3.40 -2.77
C TYR A 175 -24.05 4.48 -3.84
N ILE A 176 -22.81 4.75 -4.28
CA ILE A 176 -22.54 5.89 -5.16
C ILE A 176 -23.25 5.78 -6.52
N GLY A 177 -23.47 4.57 -7.04
CA GLY A 177 -24.21 4.34 -8.28
C GLY A 177 -25.66 4.82 -8.17
N CYS A 178 -26.37 4.36 -7.13
CA CYS A 178 -27.74 4.78 -6.86
C CYS A 178 -27.86 6.29 -6.63
N LEU A 179 -26.87 6.89 -5.95
CA LEU A 179 -26.83 8.35 -5.78
C LEU A 179 -26.68 9.06 -7.12
N PHE A 180 -25.80 8.55 -7.99
CA PHE A 180 -25.52 9.14 -9.30
C PHE A 180 -26.75 9.12 -10.23
N ASP A 181 -27.56 8.06 -10.15
CA ASP A 181 -28.79 7.92 -10.92
C ASP A 181 -29.88 8.91 -10.50
N ARG A 182 -29.89 9.32 -9.22
CA ARG A 182 -30.81 10.35 -8.69
C ARG A 182 -30.43 11.79 -9.10
N ILE A 183 -29.26 12.01 -9.69
CA ILE A 183 -28.80 13.35 -10.08
C ILE A 183 -29.37 13.70 -11.46
N ASN A 184 -30.38 14.59 -11.46
CA ASN A 184 -31.00 15.08 -12.69
C ASN A 184 -30.08 16.03 -13.50
N SER A 185 -29.19 16.76 -12.83
CA SER A 185 -28.28 17.72 -13.49
C SER A 185 -27.17 17.04 -14.30
N GLY A 186 -27.12 17.31 -15.61
CA GLY A 186 -26.07 16.82 -16.51
C GLY A 186 -24.68 17.43 -16.21
N TRP A 187 -24.63 18.71 -15.85
CA TRP A 187 -23.37 19.40 -15.53
C TRP A 187 -22.75 18.86 -14.23
N LEU A 188 -23.58 18.61 -13.20
CA LEU A 188 -23.12 18.09 -11.92
C LEU A 188 -22.52 16.70 -12.09
N ARG A 189 -23.19 15.83 -12.88
CA ARG A 189 -22.66 14.51 -13.24
C ARG A 189 -21.30 14.60 -13.95
N ARG A 190 -21.08 15.61 -14.81
CA ARG A 190 -19.78 15.80 -15.48
C ARG A 190 -18.68 16.19 -14.48
N ILE A 191 -18.96 17.10 -13.55
CA ILE A 191 -18.00 17.47 -12.50
C ILE A 191 -17.64 16.27 -11.62
N LEU A 192 -18.64 15.53 -11.13
CA LEU A 192 -18.41 14.35 -10.29
C LEU A 192 -17.64 13.23 -11.00
N ARG A 193 -17.75 13.12 -12.34
CA ARG A 193 -16.94 12.18 -13.13
C ARG A 193 -15.46 12.58 -13.16
N ILE A 194 -15.16 13.87 -13.23
CA ILE A 194 -13.80 14.41 -13.29
C ILE A 194 -13.17 14.50 -11.89
N TYR A 195 -14.00 14.59 -10.85
CA TYR A 195 -13.59 14.72 -9.44
C TYR A 195 -12.45 13.77 -9.00
N PRO A 196 -12.45 12.46 -9.31
CA PRO A 196 -11.33 11.58 -8.92
C PRO A 196 -9.99 12.02 -9.50
N LEU A 197 -9.98 12.55 -10.73
CA LEU A 197 -8.76 13.08 -11.37
C LEU A 197 -8.28 14.36 -10.71
N LEU A 198 -9.21 15.24 -10.31
CA LEU A 198 -8.87 16.46 -9.59
C LEU A 198 -8.26 16.14 -8.23
N VAL A 199 -8.89 15.23 -7.49
CA VAL A 199 -8.42 14.81 -6.17
C VAL A 199 -7.04 14.17 -6.23
N ILE A 200 -6.79 13.22 -7.14
CA ILE A 200 -5.46 12.59 -7.24
C ILE A 200 -4.39 13.60 -7.68
N THR A 201 -4.73 14.51 -8.60
CA THR A 201 -3.80 15.56 -9.05
C THR A 201 -3.47 16.51 -7.91
N PHE A 202 -4.47 16.93 -7.14
CA PHE A 202 -4.29 17.78 -5.96
C PHE A 202 -3.46 17.09 -4.88
N PHE A 203 -3.71 15.80 -4.63
CA PHE A 203 -2.95 14.98 -3.69
C PHE A 203 -1.47 14.86 -4.10
N LEU A 204 -1.19 14.62 -5.39
CA LEU A 204 0.18 14.57 -5.92
C LEU A 204 0.87 15.93 -5.89
N ALA A 205 0.14 17.02 -6.20
CA ALA A 205 0.67 18.37 -6.11
C ALA A 205 1.10 18.70 -4.68
N TYR A 206 0.26 18.38 -3.68
CA TYR A 206 0.58 18.58 -2.27
C TYR A 206 1.91 17.91 -1.86
N MET A 207 2.23 16.73 -2.40
CA MET A 207 3.46 16.01 -2.07
C MET A 207 4.75 16.78 -2.41
N ASN A 208 4.66 17.78 -3.29
CA ASN A 208 5.75 18.66 -3.70
C ASN A 208 5.64 20.07 -3.09
N THR A 209 4.75 20.29 -2.13
CA THR A 209 4.60 21.60 -1.47
C THR A 209 5.36 21.68 -0.16
N SER A 210 5.48 22.91 0.35
CA SER A 210 5.91 23.21 1.72
C SER A 210 4.74 23.48 2.65
N ILE A 211 3.51 23.17 2.24
CA ILE A 211 2.31 23.33 3.07
C ILE A 211 2.47 22.47 4.33
N ASP A 212 1.87 22.94 5.42
CA ASP A 212 1.88 22.27 6.71
C ASP A 212 1.34 20.84 6.64
N THR A 213 1.75 19.99 7.59
CA THR A 213 1.34 18.59 7.67
C THR A 213 -0.04 18.41 8.31
N ASN A 214 -0.58 19.43 8.97
CA ASN A 214 -1.87 19.40 9.64
C ASN A 214 -3.05 19.09 8.68
N VAL A 215 -2.92 19.44 7.40
CA VAL A 215 -3.93 19.13 6.37
C VAL A 215 -3.89 17.69 5.89
N GLN A 216 -2.87 16.89 6.24
CA GLN A 216 -2.69 15.54 5.69
C GLN A 216 -3.87 14.63 5.96
N ALA A 217 -4.44 14.66 7.18
CA ALA A 217 -5.59 13.84 7.52
C ALA A 217 -6.77 14.14 6.58
N PHE A 218 -7.06 15.42 6.37
CA PHE A 218 -8.09 15.85 5.44
C PHE A 218 -7.77 15.46 3.99
N LEU A 219 -6.52 15.58 3.55
CA LEU A 219 -6.09 15.20 2.20
C LEU A 219 -6.27 13.71 1.93
N VAL A 220 -6.04 12.85 2.93
CA VAL A 220 -6.26 11.41 2.80
C VAL A 220 -7.75 11.07 2.75
N LEU A 221 -8.59 11.73 3.54
CA LEU A 221 -10.04 11.61 3.41
C LEU A 221 -10.53 12.08 2.04
N LEU A 222 -9.96 13.17 1.53
CA LEU A 222 -10.25 13.67 0.19
C LEU A 222 -9.85 12.64 -0.87
N LEU A 223 -8.63 12.07 -0.79
CA LEU A 223 -8.19 10.97 -1.66
C LEU A 223 -9.18 9.80 -1.63
N ALA A 224 -9.58 9.35 -0.44
CA ALA A 224 -10.54 8.27 -0.26
C ALA A 224 -11.89 8.56 -0.92
N SER A 225 -12.38 9.79 -0.84
CA SER A 225 -13.61 10.18 -1.52
C SER A 225 -13.51 10.08 -3.06
N GLY A 226 -12.36 10.43 -3.66
CA GLY A 226 -12.11 10.19 -5.09
C GLY A 226 -12.08 8.71 -5.44
N LEU A 227 -11.61 7.86 -4.52
CA LEU A 227 -11.62 6.41 -4.68
C LEU A 227 -13.02 5.81 -4.59
N VAL A 228 -13.96 6.38 -3.82
CA VAL A 228 -15.38 5.96 -3.80
C VAL A 228 -15.97 6.01 -5.22
N PHE A 229 -15.78 7.11 -5.94
CA PHE A 229 -16.25 7.25 -7.32
C PHE A 229 -15.53 6.33 -8.30
N SER A 230 -14.23 6.10 -8.09
CA SER A 230 -13.42 5.23 -8.95
C SER A 230 -13.83 3.76 -8.81
N PHE A 231 -13.96 3.27 -7.58
CA PHE A 231 -14.38 1.91 -7.28
C PHE A 231 -15.86 1.66 -7.60
N GLY A 232 -16.73 2.65 -7.39
CA GLY A 232 -18.14 2.58 -7.81
C GLY A 232 -18.37 2.76 -9.32
N LYS A 233 -17.31 2.77 -10.14
CA LYS A 233 -17.34 2.90 -11.61
C LYS A 233 -18.07 4.16 -12.12
N GLN A 234 -18.08 5.24 -11.33
CA GLN A 234 -18.68 6.53 -11.70
C GLN A 234 -17.67 7.60 -12.16
N GLY A 235 -16.37 7.43 -11.84
CA GLY A 235 -15.31 8.31 -12.34
C GLY A 235 -15.07 8.17 -13.86
N LEU A 236 -14.48 9.20 -14.49
CA LEU A 236 -14.24 9.26 -15.94
C LEU A 236 -13.41 8.07 -16.46
N LEU A 237 -12.26 7.79 -15.82
CA LEU A 237 -11.36 6.70 -16.23
C LEU A 237 -11.91 5.31 -15.84
N SER A 238 -12.54 5.21 -14.67
CA SER A 238 -13.14 3.95 -14.21
C SER A 238 -14.33 3.52 -15.06
N ARG A 239 -15.14 4.48 -15.54
CA ARG A 239 -16.32 4.21 -16.37
C ARG A 239 -15.98 3.90 -17.82
N SER A 240 -14.95 4.55 -18.36
CA SER A 240 -14.45 4.28 -19.72
C SER A 240 -13.69 2.96 -19.85
N GLY A 241 -13.53 2.19 -18.76
CA GLY A 241 -12.84 0.91 -18.77
C GLY A 241 -11.31 1.03 -18.91
N VAL A 242 -10.74 2.23 -18.76
CA VAL A 242 -9.28 2.44 -18.88
C VAL A 242 -8.53 1.60 -17.85
N PHE A 243 -9.05 1.51 -16.62
CA PHE A 243 -8.46 0.71 -15.54
C PHE A 243 -8.57 -0.81 -15.74
N ASP A 244 -9.42 -1.27 -16.67
CA ASP A 244 -9.62 -2.69 -16.97
C ASP A 244 -8.75 -3.15 -18.16
N LYS A 245 -7.84 -2.29 -18.66
CA LYS A 245 -6.90 -2.63 -19.73
C LYS A 245 -5.72 -3.46 -19.22
N LYS A 246 -5.21 -4.38 -20.07
CA LYS A 246 -4.06 -5.25 -19.77
C LYS A 246 -2.82 -4.51 -19.25
N VAL A 247 -2.55 -3.32 -19.81
CA VAL A 247 -1.41 -2.49 -19.40
C VAL A 247 -1.54 -2.04 -17.93
N VAL A 248 -2.73 -1.66 -17.48
CA VAL A 248 -2.97 -1.25 -16.09
C VAL A 248 -2.80 -2.43 -15.14
N TYR A 249 -3.29 -3.61 -15.50
CA TYR A 249 -3.03 -4.83 -14.72
C TYR A 249 -1.54 -5.18 -14.67
N TRP A 250 -0.81 -4.98 -15.76
CA TRP A 250 0.63 -5.19 -15.79
C TRP A 250 1.36 -4.20 -14.85
N LEU A 251 1.02 -2.91 -14.90
CA LEU A 251 1.53 -1.90 -13.95
C LEU A 251 1.23 -2.29 -12.50
N GLY A 252 0.03 -2.80 -12.24
CA GLY A 252 -0.34 -3.34 -10.93
C GLY A 252 0.59 -4.47 -10.46
N LYS A 253 0.97 -5.39 -11.36
CA LYS A 253 1.92 -6.47 -11.05
C LYS A 253 3.34 -5.97 -10.81
N MET A 254 3.77 -4.93 -11.53
CA MET A 254 5.11 -4.34 -11.38
C MET A 254 5.25 -3.47 -10.13
N SER A 255 4.14 -2.94 -9.60
CA SER A 255 4.18 -1.99 -8.48
C SER A 255 4.91 -2.52 -7.25
N LEU A 256 4.68 -3.77 -6.86
CA LEU A 256 5.32 -4.40 -5.70
C LEU A 256 6.85 -4.56 -5.83
N PRO A 257 7.40 -5.19 -6.89
CA PRO A 257 8.85 -5.30 -7.02
C PRO A 257 9.55 -3.94 -7.18
N ILE A 258 8.94 -2.99 -7.91
CA ILE A 258 9.44 -1.60 -8.00
C ILE A 258 9.50 -0.97 -6.61
N TYR A 259 8.45 -1.14 -5.82
CA TYR A 259 8.41 -0.62 -4.46
C TYR A 259 9.50 -1.24 -3.57
N MET A 260 9.67 -2.56 -3.63
CA MET A 260 10.57 -3.29 -2.72
C MET A 260 12.05 -2.99 -2.96
N VAL A 261 12.44 -2.74 -4.22
CA VAL A 261 13.85 -2.50 -4.55
C VAL A 261 14.30 -1.05 -4.29
N GLN A 262 13.37 -0.12 -4.08
CA GLN A 262 13.64 1.32 -4.07
C GLN A 262 14.70 1.77 -3.06
N ASN A 263 14.79 1.12 -1.89
CA ASN A 263 15.78 1.49 -0.88
C ASN A 263 17.20 1.05 -1.25
N ILE A 264 17.30 -0.09 -1.93
CA ILE A 264 18.57 -0.61 -2.43
C ILE A 264 19.08 0.34 -3.52
N THR A 265 18.24 0.64 -4.53
CA THR A 265 18.59 1.56 -5.63
C THR A 265 18.89 2.97 -5.13
N ARG A 266 18.11 3.51 -4.18
CA ARG A 266 18.42 4.79 -3.52
C ARG A 266 19.81 4.80 -2.91
N THR A 267 20.17 3.74 -2.17
CA THR A 267 21.49 3.64 -1.55
C THR A 267 22.59 3.61 -2.60
N PHE A 268 22.42 2.85 -3.68
CA PHE A 268 23.37 2.81 -4.79
C PHE A 268 23.54 4.18 -5.46
N VAL A 269 22.44 4.87 -5.79
CA VAL A 269 22.50 6.19 -6.43
C VAL A 269 23.17 7.22 -5.51
N GLN A 270 22.86 7.20 -4.21
CA GLN A 270 23.48 8.11 -3.24
C GLN A 270 24.99 7.89 -3.09
N VAL A 271 25.47 6.66 -3.26
CA VAL A 271 26.90 6.35 -3.21
C VAL A 271 27.60 6.73 -4.52
N LEU A 272 27.04 6.37 -5.66
CA LEU A 272 27.67 6.56 -6.98
C LEU A 272 27.57 8.00 -7.50
N PHE A 273 26.50 8.72 -7.15
CA PHE A 273 26.17 10.04 -7.71
C PHE A 273 26.06 11.13 -6.64
N LYS A 274 26.80 10.99 -5.53
CA LYS A 274 26.73 11.86 -4.34
C LYS A 274 26.88 13.37 -4.62
N ASN A 275 27.59 13.74 -5.68
CA ASN A 275 27.88 15.14 -6.04
C ASN A 275 26.90 15.74 -7.07
N GLN A 276 25.82 15.03 -7.41
CA GLN A 276 24.83 15.50 -8.38
C GLN A 276 23.71 16.32 -7.70
N THR A 277 22.96 17.08 -8.51
CA THR A 277 21.80 17.84 -8.02
C THR A 277 20.68 16.91 -7.53
N ALA A 278 19.84 17.39 -6.60
CA ALA A 278 18.73 16.62 -6.04
C ALA A 278 17.75 16.10 -7.12
N VAL A 279 17.49 16.90 -8.16
CA VAL A 279 16.63 16.51 -9.30
C VAL A 279 17.27 15.37 -10.09
N THR A 280 18.57 15.46 -10.38
CA THR A 280 19.30 14.42 -11.09
C THR A 280 19.31 13.11 -10.30
N MET A 281 19.60 13.18 -8.99
CA MET A 281 19.54 12.02 -8.11
C MET A 281 18.14 11.39 -8.08
N TYR A 282 17.08 12.19 -8.03
CA TYR A 282 15.70 11.70 -8.06
C TYR A 282 15.34 10.99 -9.38
N ILE A 283 15.75 11.55 -10.52
CA ILE A 283 15.54 10.94 -11.83
C ILE A 283 16.29 9.60 -11.92
N LEU A 284 17.56 9.57 -11.52
CA LEU A 284 18.39 8.37 -11.53
C LEU A 284 17.84 7.30 -10.57
N GLU A 285 17.44 7.68 -9.35
CA GLU A 285 16.80 6.78 -8.39
C GLU A 285 15.51 6.18 -8.97
N SER A 286 14.65 7.02 -9.55
CA SER A 286 13.38 6.58 -10.12
C SER A 286 13.60 5.62 -11.29
N ALA A 287 14.47 5.98 -12.24
CA ALA A 287 14.78 5.16 -13.40
C ALA A 287 15.39 3.81 -12.98
N MET A 288 16.38 3.82 -12.09
CA MET A 288 17.03 2.60 -11.60
C MET A 288 16.04 1.72 -10.84
N THR A 289 15.17 2.29 -10.01
CA THR A 289 14.13 1.56 -9.27
C THR A 289 13.14 0.87 -10.20
N ILE A 290 12.68 1.57 -11.25
CA ILE A 290 11.76 1.00 -12.24
C ILE A 290 12.44 -0.15 -13.00
N VAL A 291 13.65 0.07 -13.51
CA VAL A 291 14.39 -0.94 -14.28
C VAL A 291 14.70 -2.16 -13.41
N CYS A 292 15.29 -1.97 -12.23
CA CYS A 292 15.61 -3.08 -11.32
C CYS A 292 14.36 -3.81 -10.83
N GLY A 293 13.25 -3.11 -10.59
CA GLY A 293 11.98 -3.73 -10.20
C GLY A 293 11.40 -4.62 -11.30
N ILE A 294 11.40 -4.14 -12.54
CA ILE A 294 10.94 -4.92 -13.71
C ILE A 294 11.84 -6.14 -13.94
N LEU A 295 13.17 -5.97 -13.88
CA LEU A 295 14.11 -7.08 -14.01
C LEU A 295 13.93 -8.10 -12.89
N GLY A 296 13.77 -7.64 -11.63
CA GLY A 296 13.50 -8.49 -10.48
C GLY A 296 12.22 -9.30 -10.61
N TYR A 297 11.15 -8.70 -11.18
CA TYR A 297 9.92 -9.41 -11.50
C TYR A 297 10.15 -10.58 -12.47
N TYR A 298 10.78 -10.30 -13.62
CA TYR A 298 10.95 -11.32 -14.66
C TYR A 298 11.93 -12.41 -14.25
N LEU A 299 12.98 -12.07 -13.48
CA LEU A 299 13.89 -13.06 -12.90
C LEU A 299 13.13 -14.03 -11.98
N LEU A 300 12.31 -13.50 -11.08
CA LEU A 300 11.51 -14.32 -10.17
C LEU A 300 10.45 -15.16 -10.90
N ASP A 301 9.85 -14.63 -11.95
CA ASP A 301 8.89 -15.38 -12.75
C ASP A 301 9.57 -16.53 -13.51
N ALA A 302 10.74 -16.29 -14.10
CA ALA A 302 11.55 -17.31 -14.75
C ALA A 302 11.94 -18.44 -13.77
N LEU A 303 12.37 -18.10 -12.55
CA LEU A 303 12.70 -19.07 -11.50
C LEU A 303 11.48 -19.94 -11.12
N ARG A 304 10.28 -19.34 -11.07
CA ARG A 304 9.04 -20.09 -10.80
C ARG A 304 8.69 -21.06 -11.93
N VAL A 305 8.89 -20.66 -13.19
CA VAL A 305 8.68 -21.52 -14.35
C VAL A 305 9.65 -22.71 -14.34
N LEU A 306 10.94 -22.45 -14.08
CA LEU A 306 11.96 -23.50 -13.97
C LEU A 306 11.64 -24.50 -12.86
N LYS A 307 11.24 -24.02 -11.68
CA LYS A 307 10.84 -24.89 -10.56
C LYS A 307 9.64 -25.77 -10.89
N ARG A 308 8.68 -25.28 -11.69
CA ARG A 308 7.52 -26.07 -12.12
C ARG A 308 7.91 -27.16 -13.11
N LYS A 309 8.81 -26.84 -14.06
CA LYS A 309 9.33 -27.83 -15.02
C LYS A 309 10.11 -28.93 -14.30
N ALA A 310 11.07 -28.58 -13.46
CA ALA A 310 11.84 -29.55 -12.67
C ALA A 310 10.97 -30.46 -11.79
N LYS A 311 9.87 -29.94 -11.22
CA LYS A 311 8.93 -30.77 -10.45
C LYS A 311 8.15 -31.75 -11.33
N HIS A 312 7.85 -31.39 -12.58
CA HIS A 312 7.19 -32.28 -13.53
C HIS A 312 8.14 -33.41 -13.96
N ASP A 313 9.41 -33.10 -14.17
CA ASP A 313 10.43 -34.06 -14.62
C ASP A 313 10.83 -35.07 -13.52
N ILE A 314 10.63 -34.76 -12.23
CA ILE A 314 10.90 -35.67 -11.10
C ILE A 314 9.71 -36.63 -10.83
N VAL A 315 8.52 -36.33 -11.35
CA VAL A 315 7.30 -37.13 -11.11
C VAL A 315 7.02 -38.12 -12.26
N GLN A 316 7.80 -38.05 -13.35
CA GLN A 316 7.83 -39.05 -14.43
C GLN A 316 8.96 -40.06 -14.19
#